data_AF-A0A8J5K8Z2-F1
#
_entry.id   AF-A0A8J5K8Z2-F1
#
_cell.length_a   1.000
_cell.length_b   1.000
_cell.length_c   1.000
_cell.angle_alpha   90.00
_cell.angle_beta   90.00
_cell.angle_gamma   90.00
#
_symmetry.space_group_name_H-M   'P 1'
#
loop_
_entity.id
_entity.type
_entity.pdbx_description
1 polymer ?
#
loop_
_entity_poly.entity_id
_entity_poly.type
_entity_poly.pdbx_seq_one_letter_code
_entity_poly.pdbx_strand_id
1 'polypeptide(L)'
;MRSFSFSKKLSSLSTLALLAVFLFCVSSNAFYLPGSYMHTYIPSESIYAKVNSLTSIETELPYSYYNLPYCHPQGGSKRSAENLGELLMGDQIDNSPYRFHVNVNESLYLCTTNALNEHEVKLLKQRTHDLYQVNMILDNL
;
A
#
# COMPACT_ATOMS: atom_id res chain seq x y z
N MET A 1 -60.83 -34.07 -9.53
CA MET A 1 -59.74 -33.96 -10.53
C MET A 1 -59.02 -32.59 -10.61
N ARG A 2 -59.40 -31.53 -9.87
CA ARG A 2 -58.74 -30.20 -9.94
C ARG A 2 -57.53 -30.01 -9.01
N SER A 3 -57.39 -30.80 -7.94
CA SER A 3 -56.33 -30.63 -6.92
C SER A 3 -54.92 -31.01 -7.41
N PHE A 4 -54.80 -32.04 -8.26
CA PHE A 4 -53.49 -32.54 -8.74
C PHE A 4 -52.77 -31.61 -9.73
N SER A 5 -53.51 -30.76 -10.45
CA SER A 5 -52.94 -29.83 -11.45
C SER A 5 -52.34 -28.57 -10.80
N PHE A 6 -52.91 -28.12 -9.67
CA PHE A 6 -52.43 -26.97 -8.93
C PHE A 6 -51.10 -27.24 -8.23
N SER A 7 -50.95 -28.44 -7.64
CA SER A 7 -49.72 -28.87 -6.96
C SER A 7 -48.52 -29.00 -7.92
N LYS A 8 -48.74 -29.49 -9.16
CA LYS A 8 -47.71 -29.57 -10.22
C LYS A 8 -47.29 -28.20 -10.77
N LYS A 9 -48.22 -27.23 -10.84
CA LYS A 9 -47.89 -25.84 -11.20
C LYS A 9 -47.06 -25.16 -10.11
N LEU A 10 -47.39 -25.41 -8.84
CA LEU A 10 -46.67 -24.85 -7.70
C LEU A 10 -45.25 -25.42 -7.60
N SER A 11 -45.04 -26.72 -7.85
CA SER A 11 -43.70 -27.33 -7.89
C SER A 11 -42.86 -26.89 -9.10
N SER A 12 -43.48 -26.70 -10.26
CA SER A 12 -42.84 -26.13 -11.46
C SER A 12 -42.40 -24.67 -11.24
N LEU A 13 -43.22 -23.87 -10.56
CA LEU A 13 -42.87 -22.49 -10.23
C LEU A 13 -41.72 -22.41 -9.21
N SER A 14 -41.73 -23.29 -8.19
CA SER A 14 -40.65 -23.38 -7.20
C SER A 14 -39.33 -23.83 -7.81
N THR A 15 -39.36 -24.77 -8.77
CA THR A 15 -38.16 -25.22 -9.48
C THR A 15 -37.61 -24.15 -10.42
N LEU A 16 -38.47 -23.38 -11.09
CA LEU A 16 -38.05 -22.23 -11.90
C LEU A 16 -37.42 -21.13 -11.05
N ALA A 17 -37.98 -20.86 -9.87
CA ALA A 17 -37.45 -19.88 -8.92
C ALA A 17 -36.08 -20.32 -8.36
N LEU A 18 -35.92 -21.59 -8.00
CA LEU A 18 -34.63 -22.16 -7.59
C LEU A 18 -33.57 -22.07 -8.70
N LEU A 19 -33.95 -22.32 -9.95
CA LEU A 19 -33.06 -22.20 -11.10
C LEU A 19 -32.63 -20.74 -11.32
N ALA A 20 -33.57 -19.79 -11.20
CA ALA A 20 -33.29 -18.36 -11.34
C ALA A 20 -32.35 -17.85 -10.22
N VAL A 21 -32.56 -18.29 -8.97
CA VAL A 21 -31.65 -17.98 -7.86
C VAL A 21 -30.26 -18.57 -8.10
N PHE A 22 -30.19 -19.81 -8.60
CA PHE A 22 -28.90 -20.44 -8.94
C PHE A 22 -28.17 -19.65 -10.02
N LEU A 23 -28.86 -19.27 -11.10
CA LEU A 23 -28.33 -18.42 -12.18
C LEU A 23 -27.81 -17.05 -11.69
N PHE A 24 -28.46 -16.47 -10.68
CA PHE A 24 -28.02 -15.22 -10.04
C PHE A 24 -26.81 -15.39 -9.12
N CYS A 25 -26.61 -16.58 -8.52
CA CYS A 25 -25.43 -16.86 -7.70
C CYS A 25 -24.18 -17.14 -8.55
N VAL A 26 -24.33 -17.61 -9.80
CA VAL A 26 -23.17 -17.87 -10.68
C VAL A 26 -22.58 -16.59 -11.28
N SER A 27 -23.32 -15.48 -11.27
CA SER A 27 -22.86 -14.16 -11.71
C SER A 27 -22.15 -13.41 -10.57
N SER A 28 -21.16 -14.06 -9.95
CA SER A 28 -20.23 -13.39 -9.04
C SER A 28 -18.99 -12.94 -9.82
N ASN A 29 -18.73 -11.63 -9.81
CA ASN A 29 -17.46 -11.08 -10.28
C ASN A 29 -16.50 -11.11 -9.10
N ALA A 30 -15.65 -12.13 -9.05
CA ALA A 30 -14.52 -12.13 -8.12
C ALA A 30 -13.47 -11.15 -8.64
N PHE A 31 -13.10 -10.18 -7.80
CA PHE A 31 -12.01 -9.26 -8.07
C PHE A 31 -10.96 -9.39 -6.97
N TYR A 32 -9.70 -9.48 -7.38
CA TYR A 32 -8.57 -9.45 -6.45
C TYR A 32 -8.27 -8.01 -6.06
N LEU A 33 -8.04 -7.77 -4.78
CA LEU A 33 -7.67 -6.43 -4.32
C LEU A 33 -6.27 -6.07 -4.86
N PRO A 34 -6.10 -4.90 -5.50
CA PRO A 34 -4.79 -4.42 -5.88
C PRO A 34 -3.92 -4.27 -4.63
N GLY A 35 -2.66 -4.70 -4.74
CA GLY A 35 -1.68 -4.61 -3.65
C GLY A 35 -1.65 -5.79 -2.67
N SER A 36 -2.50 -6.81 -2.82
CA SER A 36 -2.51 -7.98 -1.92
C SER A 36 -1.83 -9.24 -2.48
N TYR A 37 -1.23 -9.16 -3.67
CA TYR A 37 -0.53 -10.28 -4.31
C TYR A 37 0.97 -10.12 -4.14
N MET A 38 1.65 -11.23 -3.83
CA MET A 38 3.11 -11.27 -3.72
C MET A 38 3.75 -10.97 -5.07
N HIS A 39 4.54 -9.91 -5.14
CA HIS A 39 5.34 -9.63 -6.33
C HIS A 39 6.60 -10.49 -6.31
N THR A 40 6.83 -11.26 -7.37
CA THR A 40 8.04 -12.08 -7.50
C THR A 40 9.06 -11.32 -8.33
N TYR A 41 10.16 -10.93 -7.70
CA TYR A 41 11.22 -10.19 -8.38
C TYR A 41 12.18 -11.08 -9.16
N ILE A 42 12.58 -10.62 -10.34
CA ILE A 42 13.60 -11.26 -11.17
C ILE A 42 14.98 -10.66 -10.79
N PRO A 43 16.09 -11.42 -10.86
CA PRO A 43 17.42 -10.86 -10.66
C PRO A 43 17.67 -9.63 -11.56
N SER A 44 18.31 -8.60 -11.00
CA SER A 44 18.55 -7.29 -11.63
C SER A 44 17.31 -6.44 -11.91
N GLU A 45 16.12 -6.88 -11.49
CA GLU A 45 14.93 -6.01 -11.48
C GLU A 45 15.13 -4.85 -10.52
N SER A 46 14.63 -3.67 -10.89
CA SER A 46 14.78 -2.48 -10.05
C SER A 46 13.60 -2.24 -9.14
N ILE A 47 13.89 -2.06 -7.86
CA ILE A 47 12.94 -1.75 -6.79
C ILE A 47 13.16 -0.31 -6.34
N TYR A 48 12.07 0.44 -6.20
CA TYR A 48 12.09 1.78 -5.63
C TYR A 48 11.65 1.71 -4.17
N ALA A 49 12.49 2.19 -3.25
CA ALA A 49 12.05 2.31 -1.86
C ALA A 49 11.04 3.43 -1.71
N LYS A 50 10.08 3.22 -0.83
CA LYS A 50 9.12 4.20 -0.34
C LYS A 50 9.40 4.47 1.11
N VAL A 51 8.87 5.58 1.60
CA VAL A 51 9.10 6.04 2.97
C VAL A 51 7.76 6.35 3.60
N ASN A 52 7.56 5.89 4.82
CA ASN A 52 6.42 6.30 5.64
C ASN A 52 6.79 7.52 6.48
N SER A 53 5.79 8.08 7.16
CA SER A 53 5.97 9.12 8.15
C SER A 53 6.93 8.69 9.27
N LEU A 54 7.63 9.67 9.83
CA LEU A 54 8.45 9.52 11.01
C LEU A 54 7.56 9.22 12.21
N THR A 55 7.85 8.12 12.90
CA THR A 55 7.18 7.69 14.14
C THR A 55 8.20 7.60 15.25
N SER A 56 7.80 7.93 16.48
CA SER A 56 8.66 7.81 17.66
C SER A 56 8.07 6.79 18.63
N ILE A 57 8.94 6.16 19.41
CA ILE A 57 8.56 5.25 20.49
C ILE A 57 8.13 6.05 21.74
N GLU A 58 8.61 7.28 21.90
CA GLU A 58 8.36 8.12 23.07
C GLU A 58 7.19 9.08 22.87
N THR A 59 6.89 9.45 21.63
CA THR A 59 5.87 10.47 21.33
C THR A 59 4.83 9.95 20.35
N GLU A 60 3.57 10.31 20.58
CA GLU A 60 2.42 9.89 19.77
C GLU A 60 2.24 10.69 18.46
N LEU A 61 3.06 11.71 18.20
CA LEU A 61 2.88 12.61 17.05
C LEU A 61 3.76 12.19 15.87
N PRO A 62 3.16 11.75 14.74
CA PRO A 62 3.91 11.45 13.52
C PRO A 62 4.25 12.73 12.74
N TYR A 63 5.39 12.72 12.04
CA TYR A 63 5.80 13.79 11.13
C TYR A 63 6.02 13.24 9.72
N SER A 64 5.71 14.04 8.68
CA SER A 64 6.04 13.65 7.31
C SER A 64 7.56 13.48 7.15
N TYR A 65 7.97 12.49 6.35
CA TYR A 65 9.37 12.21 6.06
C TYR A 65 10.12 13.45 5.56
N TYR A 66 9.52 14.19 4.62
CA TYR A 66 10.12 15.38 3.99
C TYR A 66 10.08 16.65 4.86
N ASN A 67 9.59 16.57 6.10
CA ASN A 67 9.80 17.65 7.09
C ASN A 67 11.24 17.73 7.59
N LEU A 68 12.01 16.65 7.41
CA LEU A 68 13.45 16.64 7.61
C LEU A 68 14.17 16.90 6.29
N PRO A 69 15.39 17.46 6.32
CA PRO A 69 16.14 17.86 5.12
C PRO A 69 16.76 16.65 4.39
N TYR A 70 15.93 15.67 4.04
CA TYR A 70 16.28 14.51 3.25
C TYR A 70 16.30 14.82 1.74
N CYS A 71 16.84 13.89 0.97
CA CYS A 71 16.87 13.97 -0.48
C CYS A 71 15.48 13.81 -1.07
N HIS A 72 15.11 14.72 -1.97
CA HIS A 72 13.85 14.69 -2.67
C HIS A 72 14.00 14.00 -4.04
N PRO A 73 13.00 13.25 -4.51
CA PRO A 73 13.01 12.65 -5.85
C PRO A 73 12.88 13.72 -6.94
N GLN A 74 13.46 13.46 -8.12
CA GLN A 74 13.52 14.42 -9.24
C GLN A 74 12.15 14.89 -9.76
N GLY A 75 11.07 14.16 -9.46
CA GLY A 75 9.69 14.50 -9.84
C GLY A 75 8.84 15.05 -8.69
N GLY A 76 9.45 15.38 -7.55
CA GLY A 76 8.77 15.80 -6.31
C GLY A 76 8.22 14.62 -5.51
N SER A 77 7.95 14.89 -4.23
CA SER A 77 7.31 13.94 -3.30
C SER A 77 5.85 13.73 -3.69
N LYS A 78 5.48 12.49 -3.97
CA LYS A 78 4.14 12.06 -4.33
C LYS A 78 3.73 10.92 -3.40
N ARG A 79 2.49 10.98 -2.94
CA ARG A 79 1.88 9.89 -2.19
C ARG A 79 1.73 8.66 -3.09
N SER A 80 2.14 7.51 -2.57
CA SER A 80 2.07 6.20 -3.22
C SER A 80 1.45 5.22 -2.24
N ALA A 81 0.12 5.14 -2.22
CA ALA A 81 -0.59 4.07 -1.53
C ALA A 81 -0.69 2.86 -2.47
N GLU A 82 -0.31 1.68 -2.00
CA GLU A 82 -0.27 0.46 -2.81
C GLU A 82 -1.52 -0.38 -2.64
N ASN A 83 -2.08 -0.39 -1.42
CA ASN A 83 -3.25 -1.20 -1.11
C ASN A 83 -4.38 -0.36 -0.50
N LEU A 84 -5.59 -0.92 -0.52
CA LEU A 84 -6.79 -0.26 0.02
C LEU A 84 -6.69 -0.05 1.54
N GLY A 85 -6.00 -0.94 2.26
CA GLY A 85 -5.82 -0.85 3.71
C GLY A 85 -5.05 0.39 4.12
N GLU A 86 -3.90 0.65 3.49
CA GLU A 86 -3.07 1.84 3.65
C GLU A 86 -3.86 3.12 3.39
N LEU A 87 -4.64 3.13 2.32
CA LEU A 87 -5.49 4.26 1.97
C LEU A 87 -6.53 4.54 3.06
N LEU A 88 -7.17 3.49 3.60
CA LEU A 88 -8.20 3.61 4.63
C LEU A 88 -7.64 3.96 6.00
N MET A 89 -6.44 3.48 6.33
CA MET A 89 -5.70 3.84 7.54
C MET A 89 -5.13 5.26 7.47
N GLY A 90 -5.12 5.86 6.28
CA GLY A 90 -4.61 7.21 6.07
C GLY A 90 -3.09 7.27 6.08
N ASP A 91 -2.43 6.18 5.72
CA ASP A 91 -0.98 6.11 5.66
C ASP A 91 -0.42 7.13 4.67
N GLN A 92 0.65 7.80 5.10
CA GLN A 92 1.37 8.78 4.29
C GLN A 92 2.66 8.16 3.79
N ILE A 93 2.50 7.22 2.86
CA ILE A 93 3.60 6.61 2.13
C ILE A 93 3.94 7.52 0.96
N ASP A 94 5.18 8.00 0.92
CA ASP A 94 5.70 8.83 -0.16
C ASP A 94 6.79 8.08 -0.93
N ASN A 95 6.94 8.42 -2.21
CA ASN A 95 8.06 7.92 -3.02
C ASN A 95 9.40 8.47 -2.50
N SER A 96 10.47 7.67 -2.57
CA SER A 96 11.83 8.10 -2.25
C SER A 96 12.72 8.13 -3.52
N PRO A 97 13.87 8.82 -3.50
CA PRO A 97 14.82 8.79 -4.61
C PRO A 97 15.64 7.48 -4.67
N TYR A 98 15.49 6.57 -3.70
CA TYR A 98 16.34 5.40 -3.57
C TYR A 98 15.86 4.25 -4.47
N ARG A 99 16.77 3.76 -5.31
CA ARG A 99 16.55 2.65 -6.24
C ARG A 99 17.58 1.56 -5.99
N PHE A 100 17.10 0.32 -5.89
CA PHE A 100 17.89 -0.88 -5.64
C PHE A 100 17.70 -1.87 -6.77
N HIS A 101 18.67 -2.75 -7.01
CA HIS A 101 18.51 -3.89 -7.92
C HIS A 101 18.53 -5.21 -7.15
N VAL A 102 17.61 -6.10 -7.50
CA VAL A 102 17.45 -7.38 -6.80
C VAL A 102 18.62 -8.30 -7.10
N ASN A 103 19.21 -8.88 -6.05
CA ASN A 103 20.31 -9.84 -6.14
C ASN A 103 21.55 -9.27 -6.88
N VAL A 104 21.78 -7.96 -6.76
CA VAL A 104 22.97 -7.29 -7.30
C VAL A 104 23.76 -6.69 -6.14
N ASN A 105 25.04 -7.04 -6.03
CA ASN A 105 25.94 -6.41 -5.06
C ASN A 105 26.60 -5.20 -5.72
N GLU A 106 26.11 -4.01 -5.38
CA GLU A 106 26.61 -2.75 -5.89
C GLU A 106 26.71 -1.71 -4.76
N SER A 107 27.70 -0.83 -4.86
CA SER A 107 27.80 0.35 -4.00
C SER A 107 27.36 1.55 -4.80
N LEU A 108 26.16 2.05 -4.50
CA LEU A 108 25.56 3.17 -5.20
C LEU A 108 25.59 4.43 -4.33
N TYR A 109 25.91 5.54 -4.96
CA TYR A 109 25.67 6.84 -4.37
C TYR A 109 24.19 7.18 -4.49
N LEU A 110 23.50 7.26 -3.35
CA LEU A 110 22.05 7.41 -3.32
C LEU A 110 21.60 8.84 -3.60
N CYS A 111 22.18 9.83 -2.90
CA CYS A 111 21.84 11.23 -3.11
C CYS A 111 22.82 12.19 -2.43
N THR A 112 22.82 13.44 -2.91
CA THR A 112 23.50 14.58 -2.27
C THR A 112 22.45 15.50 -1.67
N THR A 113 22.60 15.85 -0.39
CA THR A 113 21.86 16.97 0.21
C THR A 113 22.70 18.24 0.17
N ASN A 114 22.01 19.39 0.21
CA ASN A 114 22.68 20.67 0.41
C ASN A 114 23.31 20.74 1.81
N ALA A 115 24.23 21.68 2.00
CA ALA A 115 24.78 21.95 3.32
C ALA A 115 23.64 22.35 4.28
N LEU A 116 23.58 21.67 5.42
CA LEU A 116 22.55 21.88 6.43
C LEU A 116 22.73 23.24 7.09
N ASN A 117 21.63 23.98 7.28
CA ASN A 117 21.62 25.20 8.05
C ASN A 117 21.54 24.91 9.58
N GLU A 118 21.79 25.92 10.42
CA GLU A 118 21.78 25.74 11.88
C GLU A 118 20.42 25.24 12.41
N HIS A 119 19.32 25.71 11.83
CA HIS A 119 17.97 25.30 12.21
C HIS A 119 17.68 23.83 11.86
N GLU A 120 18.08 23.38 10.68
CA GLU A 120 17.98 22.00 10.21
C GLU A 120 18.81 21.05 11.06
N VAL A 121 20.04 21.44 11.40
CA VAL A 121 20.90 20.66 12.31
C VAL A 121 20.24 20.52 13.68
N LYS A 122 19.67 21.61 14.22
CA LYS A 122 18.96 21.59 15.50
C LYS A 122 17.72 20.70 15.43
N LEU A 123 16.95 20.80 14.35
CA LEU A 123 15.75 19.98 14.12
C LEU A 123 16.11 18.49 14.05
N LEU A 124 17.14 18.13 13.27
CA LEU A 124 17.61 16.74 13.18
C LEU A 124 18.04 16.20 14.54
N LYS A 125 18.85 16.97 15.29
CA LYS A 125 19.27 16.59 16.65
C LYS A 125 18.08 16.36 17.58
N GLN A 126 17.08 17.24 17.51
CA GLN A 126 15.86 17.09 18.30
C GLN A 126 15.11 15.81 17.92
N ARG A 127 14.89 15.55 16.63
CA ARG A 127 14.22 14.32 16.19
C ARG A 127 14.97 13.05 16.56
N THR A 128 16.31 13.07 16.51
CA THR A 128 17.13 11.95 16.99
C THR A 128 16.98 11.77 18.49
N HIS A 129 16.92 12.86 19.28
CA HIS A 129 16.75 12.77 20.72
C HIS A 129 15.38 12.22 21.10
N ASP A 130 14.33 12.68 20.42
CA ASP A 130 12.94 12.23 20.59
C ASP A 130 12.70 10.82 19.98
N LEU A 131 13.76 10.08 19.62
CA LEU A 131 13.72 8.72 19.09
C LEU A 131 12.81 8.51 17.87
N TYR A 132 12.73 9.51 16.98
CA TYR A 132 12.03 9.35 15.71
C TYR A 132 12.78 8.41 14.77
N GLN A 133 12.02 7.52 14.14
CA GLN A 133 12.50 6.52 13.19
C GLN A 133 11.75 6.65 11.87
N VAL A 134 12.46 6.37 10.78
CA VAL A 134 11.87 6.28 9.44
C VAL A 134 11.65 4.82 9.10
N ASN A 135 10.44 4.48 8.68
CA ASN A 135 10.14 3.17 8.12
C ASN A 135 10.28 3.24 6.59
N MET A 136 11.30 2.55 6.07
CA MET A 136 11.51 2.40 4.62
C MET A 136 10.84 1.11 4.15
N ILE A 137 10.07 1.20 3.06
CA ILE A 137 9.29 0.11 2.49
C ILE A 137 9.90 -0.21 1.12
N LEU A 138 10.44 -1.41 0.97
CA LEU A 138 11.00 -1.89 -0.31
C LEU A 138 9.96 -2.63 -1.16
N ASP A 139 9.08 -3.38 -0.50
CA ASP A 139 8.04 -4.17 -1.13
C ASP A 139 6.79 -4.21 -0.24
N ASN A 140 5.66 -4.56 -0.83
CA ASN A 140 4.34 -4.55 -0.19
C ASN A 140 4.00 -5.88 0.52
N LEU A 141 5.01 -6.51 1.15
CA LEU A 141 4.91 -7.81 1.82
C LEU A 141 4.52 -7.71 3.30
#